data_AF-A0A4V3BCK3-F1
#
_entry.id   AF-A0A4V3BCK3-F1
#
_cell.length_a   1.000
_cell.length_b   1.000
_cell.length_c   1.000
_cell.angle_alpha   90.00
_cell.angle_beta   90.00
_cell.angle_gamma   90.00
#
_symmetry.space_group_name_H-M   'P 1'
#
loop_
_entity.id
_entity.type
_entity.pdbx_description
1 polymer ?
#
loop_
_entity_poly.entity_id
_entity_poly.type
_entity_poly.pdbx_seq_one_letter_code
_entity_poly.pdbx_strand_id
1 'polypeptide(L)'
;MTNAAALSAPSPEVEGDTRAAPDRIFLKDHVVDVEIGAFQAERGITQRVRFTLIAELMPAPRAALSAHGPRDDVDTILSYDVLLDAIHDEIAGGRINLLETLAEGIAARVLVHAGVTQIQIVIEKLDRVPGSLGVDITRHRPRTIVSDLAPATFVSAPRLAVISQATLAAPDLPDRLAALAEGGPLILCVDAPAMPEAGLPVPVQRRVDLLSYEQAAWRLAARDASCVVVDSRTELDWGLRNGQISVWAPSKMVVDARENAPSGPVSMAMLVPWLARQMAIGKILTLGTVALEDTAGLDVQADD
;
A
#
# COMPACT_ATOMS: atom_id res chain seq x y z
N MET A 1 -57.83 25.18 -44.98
CA MET A 1 -58.09 24.60 -43.65
C MET A 1 -57.84 23.10 -43.81
N THR A 2 -56.84 22.46 -43.22
CA THR A 2 -56.13 22.75 -41.97
C THR A 2 -54.72 22.14 -42.02
N ASN A 3 -53.79 22.90 -41.45
CA ASN A 3 -52.35 22.68 -41.34
C ASN A 3 -52.09 21.52 -40.35
N ALA A 4 -51.34 20.49 -40.75
CA ALA A 4 -50.92 19.42 -39.84
C ALA A 4 -49.67 19.87 -39.07
N ALA A 5 -49.85 20.16 -37.78
CA ALA A 5 -48.80 20.63 -36.89
C ALA A 5 -47.76 19.52 -36.63
N ALA A 6 -46.50 19.83 -36.94
CA ALA A 6 -45.35 19.12 -36.43
C ALA A 6 -45.22 19.40 -34.91
N LEU A 7 -45.25 18.36 -34.08
CA LEU A 7 -44.68 18.39 -32.75
C LEU A 7 -43.36 17.63 -32.77
N SER A 8 -42.29 18.37 -32.50
CA SER A 8 -40.93 17.89 -32.38
C SER A 8 -40.54 17.82 -30.90
N ALA A 9 -39.99 16.66 -30.51
CA ALA A 9 -39.12 16.36 -29.35
C ALA A 9 -39.70 16.44 -27.91
N PRO A 10 -39.08 15.76 -26.91
CA PRO A 10 -37.83 15.00 -26.96
C PRO A 10 -37.95 13.52 -26.50
N SER A 11 -37.19 12.65 -27.16
CA SER A 11 -36.81 11.34 -26.62
C SER A 11 -35.85 11.54 -25.44
N PRO A 12 -35.91 10.72 -24.38
CA PRO A 12 -34.91 10.78 -23.33
C PRO A 12 -33.58 10.32 -23.92
N GLU A 13 -32.62 11.25 -24.02
CA GLU A 13 -31.22 10.92 -24.21
C GLU A 13 -30.77 10.13 -22.98
N VAL A 14 -30.77 8.81 -23.11
CA VAL A 14 -30.02 7.93 -22.21
C VAL A 14 -28.56 8.10 -22.63
N GLU A 15 -27.85 8.99 -21.95
CA GLU A 15 -26.38 8.96 -21.92
C GLU A 15 -25.96 7.60 -21.36
N GLY A 16 -25.80 6.63 -22.24
CA GLY A 16 -25.21 5.35 -21.91
C GLY A 16 -23.72 5.54 -21.68
N ASP A 17 -23.31 5.71 -20.43
CA ASP A 17 -21.93 5.48 -20.01
C ASP A 17 -21.57 4.03 -20.37
N THR A 18 -20.95 3.85 -21.53
CA THR A 18 -20.63 2.52 -22.06
C THR A 18 -19.31 2.04 -21.46
N ARG A 19 -19.15 2.13 -20.13
CA ARG A 19 -18.11 1.40 -19.43
C ARG A 19 -18.54 -0.05 -19.33
N ALA A 20 -17.82 -0.93 -20.02
CA ALA A 20 -18.01 -2.37 -19.86
C ALA A 20 -17.95 -2.72 -18.36
N ALA A 21 -18.89 -3.55 -17.89
CA ALA A 21 -18.89 -4.01 -16.51
C ALA A 21 -17.54 -4.69 -16.20
N PRO A 22 -16.94 -4.45 -15.02
CA PRO A 22 -15.66 -5.05 -14.67
C PRO A 22 -15.79 -6.57 -14.60
N ASP A 23 -14.74 -7.26 -15.04
CA ASP A 23 -14.64 -8.71 -14.87
C ASP A 23 -14.57 -9.06 -13.38
N ARG A 24 -15.10 -10.22 -13.01
CA ARG A 24 -15.16 -10.66 -11.61
C ARG A 24 -14.63 -12.06 -11.46
N ILE A 25 -13.83 -12.28 -10.41
CA ILE A 25 -13.54 -13.62 -9.88
C ILE A 25 -14.24 -13.79 -8.55
N PHE A 26 -14.61 -15.01 -8.22
CA PHE A 26 -15.34 -15.28 -6.98
C PHE A 26 -14.93 -16.60 -6.35
N LEU A 27 -15.00 -16.63 -5.03
CA LEU A 27 -14.97 -17.81 -4.19
C LEU A 27 -16.29 -17.83 -3.42
N LYS A 28 -17.08 -18.90 -3.54
CA LYS A 28 -18.40 -19.01 -2.91
C LYS A 28 -18.47 -20.27 -2.06
N ASP A 29 -19.24 -20.18 -0.98
CA ASP A 29 -19.55 -21.31 -0.10
C ASP A 29 -18.31 -22.03 0.46
N HIS A 30 -17.20 -21.31 0.63
CA HIS A 30 -15.97 -21.87 1.19
C HIS A 30 -16.10 -21.96 2.71
N VAL A 31 -16.10 -23.18 3.26
CA VAL A 31 -16.33 -23.42 4.70
C VAL A 31 -15.05 -23.86 5.37
N VAL A 32 -14.69 -23.16 6.46
CA VAL A 32 -13.50 -23.45 7.27
C VAL A 32 -13.88 -23.46 8.75
N ASP A 33 -13.24 -24.35 9.52
CA ASP A 33 -13.35 -24.36 10.98
C ASP A 33 -12.42 -23.28 11.58
N VAL A 34 -13.01 -22.29 12.25
CA VAL A 34 -12.27 -21.14 12.80
C VAL A 34 -12.61 -20.95 14.28
N GLU A 35 -11.59 -20.71 15.11
CA GLU A 35 -11.79 -20.26 16.49
C GLU A 35 -12.07 -18.74 16.51
N ILE A 36 -13.36 -18.37 16.45
CA ILE A 36 -13.79 -16.97 16.34
C ILE A 36 -14.95 -16.62 17.28
N GLY A 37 -14.78 -15.57 18.09
CA GLY A 37 -15.87 -15.09 18.95
C GLY A 37 -15.46 -14.18 20.10
N ALA A 38 -16.35 -13.24 20.43
CA ALA A 38 -16.15 -12.29 21.52
C ALA A 38 -16.62 -12.82 22.89
N PHE A 39 -17.43 -13.89 22.91
CA PHE A 39 -17.97 -14.45 24.16
C PHE A 39 -17.01 -15.44 24.81
N GLN A 40 -16.97 -15.48 26.15
CA GLN A 40 -16.14 -16.43 26.90
C GLN A 40 -16.49 -17.90 26.60
N ALA A 41 -17.75 -18.19 26.27
CA ALA A 41 -18.22 -19.52 25.89
C ALA A 41 -17.74 -19.98 24.50
N GLU A 42 -17.20 -19.07 23.68
CA GLU A 42 -16.63 -19.38 22.36
C GLU A 42 -15.11 -19.60 22.40
N ARG A 43 -14.51 -19.67 23.60
CA ARG A 43 -13.07 -19.92 23.76
C ARG A 43 -12.74 -21.41 23.64
N GLY A 44 -11.75 -21.74 22.82
CA GLY A 44 -11.29 -23.11 22.62
C GLY A 44 -12.25 -24.01 21.81
N ILE A 45 -13.22 -23.41 21.11
CA ILE A 45 -14.19 -24.12 20.27
C ILE A 45 -14.10 -23.55 18.86
N THR A 46 -13.82 -24.42 17.88
CA THR A 46 -13.90 -24.08 16.46
C THR A 46 -15.34 -24.10 15.98
N GLN A 47 -15.70 -23.16 15.11
CA GLN A 47 -17.02 -23.05 14.52
C GLN A 47 -16.89 -23.05 13.00
N ARG A 48 -17.89 -23.59 12.29
CA ARG A 48 -17.91 -23.55 10.83
C ARG A 48 -18.27 -22.15 10.37
N VAL A 49 -17.33 -21.55 9.67
CA VAL A 49 -17.47 -20.23 9.06
C VAL A 49 -17.49 -20.38 7.55
N ARG A 50 -18.51 -19.83 6.89
CA ARG A 50 -18.63 -19.78 5.44
C ARG A 50 -18.16 -18.43 4.92
N PHE A 51 -17.32 -18.45 3.90
CA PHE A 51 -16.81 -17.29 3.18
C PHE A 51 -17.38 -17.24 1.76
N THR A 52 -17.80 -16.04 1.35
CA THR A 52 -18.06 -15.70 -0.05
C THR A 52 -17.32 -14.41 -0.39
N LEU A 53 -16.37 -14.50 -1.31
CA LEU A 53 -15.55 -13.38 -1.79
C LEU A 53 -15.85 -13.14 -3.27
N ILE A 54 -16.07 -11.88 -3.66
CA ILE A 54 -16.26 -11.47 -5.05
C ILE A 54 -15.33 -10.30 -5.34
N ALA A 55 -14.26 -10.55 -6.10
CA ALA A 55 -13.28 -9.55 -6.47
C ALA A 55 -13.61 -9.01 -7.87
N GLU A 56 -13.77 -7.69 -8.00
CA GLU A 56 -13.82 -7.01 -9.28
C GLU A 56 -12.40 -6.69 -9.75
N LEU A 57 -12.14 -6.93 -11.03
CA LEU A 57 -10.84 -6.79 -11.64
C LEU A 57 -10.70 -5.47 -12.38
N MET A 58 -9.46 -5.01 -12.52
CA MET A 58 -9.12 -3.95 -13.47
C MET A 58 -9.44 -4.41 -14.89
N PRO A 59 -10.03 -3.55 -15.74
CA PRO A 59 -10.20 -3.85 -17.15
C PRO A 59 -8.84 -4.13 -17.78
N ALA A 60 -8.62 -5.35 -18.28
CA ALA A 60 -7.43 -5.64 -19.07
C ALA A 60 -7.47 -4.81 -20.36
N PRO A 61 -6.36 -4.21 -20.82
CA PRO A 61 -6.33 -3.58 -22.13
C PRO A 61 -6.69 -4.64 -23.17
N ARG A 62 -7.83 -4.43 -23.84
CA ARG A 62 -8.39 -5.33 -24.86
C ARG A 62 -7.43 -5.62 -26.03
N ALA A 63 -6.31 -4.89 -26.11
CA ALA A 63 -5.18 -5.12 -27.01
C ALA A 63 -4.31 -6.35 -26.66
N ALA A 64 -4.42 -6.92 -25.45
CA ALA A 64 -3.79 -8.20 -25.10
C ALA A 64 -4.49 -9.41 -25.74
N LEU A 65 -5.72 -9.23 -26.26
CA LEU A 65 -6.35 -10.14 -27.21
C LEU A 65 -5.84 -9.77 -28.62
N SER A 66 -4.56 -10.07 -28.89
CA SER A 66 -3.99 -9.92 -30.22
C SER A 66 -4.78 -10.77 -31.24
N ALA A 67 -4.63 -10.46 -32.53
CA ALA A 67 -5.35 -11.01 -33.69
C ALA A 67 -5.28 -12.55 -33.90
N HIS A 68 -4.84 -13.32 -32.90
CA HIS A 68 -4.64 -14.77 -32.91
C HIS A 68 -5.38 -15.52 -31.78
N GLY A 69 -6.38 -14.90 -31.12
CA GLY A 69 -7.18 -15.52 -30.05
C GLY A 69 -6.54 -15.42 -28.66
N PRO A 70 -7.32 -15.62 -27.57
CA PRO A 70 -6.81 -15.52 -26.21
C PRO A 70 -5.69 -16.54 -25.99
N ARG A 71 -4.50 -16.07 -25.61
CA ARG A 71 -3.46 -16.96 -25.09
C ARG A 71 -3.93 -17.46 -23.73
N ASP A 72 -4.02 -18.78 -23.58
CA ASP A 72 -4.30 -19.50 -22.34
C ASP A 72 -3.07 -19.45 -21.42
N ASP A 73 -2.66 -18.22 -21.09
CA ASP A 73 -1.49 -17.94 -20.26
C ASP A 73 -1.98 -17.61 -18.86
N VAL A 74 -1.98 -18.65 -18.01
CA VAL A 74 -2.44 -18.61 -16.62
C VAL A 74 -1.71 -17.53 -15.81
N ASP A 75 -0.46 -17.21 -16.15
CA ASP A 75 0.37 -16.22 -15.45
C ASP A 75 -0.11 -14.77 -15.71
N THR A 76 -0.97 -14.56 -16.69
CA THR A 76 -1.53 -13.23 -17.04
C THR A 76 -2.86 -12.95 -16.35
N ILE A 77 -3.47 -13.95 -15.71
CA ILE A 77 -4.81 -13.88 -15.09
C ILE A 77 -4.64 -13.95 -13.57
N LEU A 78 -5.40 -13.14 -12.83
CA LEU A 78 -5.43 -13.23 -11.37
C LEU A 78 -5.92 -14.61 -10.93
N SER A 79 -5.05 -15.41 -10.31
CA SER A 79 -5.43 -16.70 -9.73
C SER A 79 -6.41 -16.51 -8.56
N TYR A 80 -7.38 -17.42 -8.45
CA TYR A 80 -8.27 -17.51 -7.29
C TYR A 80 -7.53 -17.93 -6.01
N ASP A 81 -6.28 -18.44 -6.12
CA ASP A 81 -5.42 -18.74 -4.97
C ASP A 81 -5.22 -17.49 -4.10
N VAL A 82 -5.20 -16.29 -4.69
CA VAL A 82 -5.11 -15.03 -3.94
C VAL A 82 -6.27 -14.87 -2.93
N LEU A 83 -7.46 -15.39 -3.24
CA LEU A 83 -8.61 -15.32 -2.33
C LEU A 83 -8.49 -16.37 -1.21
N LEU A 84 -7.98 -17.56 -1.54
CA LEU A 84 -7.79 -18.65 -0.58
C LEU A 84 -6.65 -18.34 0.40
N ASP A 85 -5.51 -17.90 -0.12
CA ASP A 85 -4.35 -17.50 0.67
C ASP A 85 -4.72 -16.37 1.62
N ALA A 86 -5.55 -15.42 1.16
CA ALA A 86 -5.96 -14.33 2.02
C ALA A 86 -6.81 -14.77 3.22
N ILE A 87 -7.69 -15.76 3.04
CA ILE A 87 -8.46 -16.37 4.12
C ILE A 87 -7.53 -17.14 5.06
N HIS A 88 -6.64 -17.97 4.51
CA HIS A 88 -5.73 -18.80 5.30
C HIS A 88 -4.78 -17.96 6.15
N ASP A 89 -4.15 -16.94 5.57
CA ASP A 89 -3.21 -16.06 6.26
C ASP A 89 -3.88 -15.33 7.43
N GLU A 90 -5.10 -14.83 7.22
CA GLU A 90 -5.81 -14.08 8.25
C GLU A 90 -6.22 -14.99 9.42
N ILE A 91 -6.66 -16.21 9.13
CA ILE A 91 -6.98 -17.21 10.16
C ILE A 91 -5.70 -17.69 10.89
N ALA A 92 -4.59 -17.83 10.17
CA ALA A 92 -3.31 -18.24 10.75
C ALA A 92 -2.71 -17.19 11.70
N GLY A 93 -3.10 -15.92 11.56
CA GLY A 93 -2.70 -14.81 12.44
C GLY A 93 -3.16 -14.93 13.89
N GLY A 94 -4.00 -15.93 14.20
CA GLY A 94 -4.41 -16.27 15.55
C GLY A 94 -5.90 -16.03 15.81
N ARG A 95 -6.28 -16.03 17.09
CA ARG A 95 -7.69 -15.92 17.49
C ARG A 95 -8.25 -14.53 17.18
N ILE A 96 -9.34 -14.51 16.43
CA ILE A 96 -10.05 -13.28 16.08
C ILE A 96 -11.33 -13.17 16.91
N ASN A 97 -11.62 -11.98 17.44
CA ASN A 97 -12.79 -11.77 18.29
C ASN A 97 -14.06 -11.46 17.48
N LEU A 98 -13.93 -10.78 16.34
CA LEU A 98 -15.03 -10.19 15.57
C LEU A 98 -14.97 -10.62 14.10
N LEU A 99 -16.13 -10.91 13.50
CA LEU A 99 -16.20 -11.25 12.07
C LEU A 99 -15.84 -10.04 11.20
N GLU A 100 -16.12 -8.85 11.69
CA GLU A 100 -15.78 -7.56 11.11
C GLU A 100 -14.26 -7.43 10.96
N THR A 101 -13.49 -7.77 12.00
CA THR A 101 -12.02 -7.70 11.96
C THR A 101 -11.44 -8.70 10.95
N LEU A 102 -11.95 -9.92 10.93
CA LEU A 102 -11.56 -10.94 9.95
C LEU A 102 -11.86 -10.48 8.51
N ALA A 103 -13.05 -9.92 8.29
CA ALA A 103 -13.45 -9.42 6.98
C ALA A 103 -12.54 -8.27 6.51
N GLU A 104 -12.22 -7.32 7.39
CA GLU A 104 -11.32 -6.21 7.07
C GLU A 104 -9.89 -6.66 6.76
N GLY A 105 -9.35 -7.61 7.52
CA GLY A 105 -8.02 -8.17 7.27
C GLY A 105 -7.91 -8.87 5.91
N ILE A 106 -8.90 -9.71 5.59
CA ILE A 106 -9.00 -10.36 4.27
C ILE A 106 -9.13 -9.30 3.15
N ALA A 107 -10.00 -8.30 3.33
CA ALA A 107 -10.20 -7.25 2.33
C ALA A 107 -8.91 -6.47 2.06
N ALA A 108 -8.20 -6.06 3.13
CA ALA A 108 -6.94 -5.34 3.02
C ALA A 108 -5.91 -6.14 2.22
N ARG A 109 -5.76 -7.44 2.51
CA ARG A 109 -4.80 -8.33 1.84
C ARG A 109 -5.13 -8.55 0.36
N VAL A 110 -6.40 -8.79 0.02
CA VAL A 110 -6.82 -8.99 -1.38
C VAL A 110 -6.62 -7.71 -2.19
N LEU A 111 -6.90 -6.53 -1.61
CA LEU A 111 -6.79 -5.25 -2.31
C LEU A 111 -5.34 -4.80 -2.61
N VAL A 112 -4.33 -5.42 -1.97
CA VAL A 112 -2.91 -5.24 -2.32
C VAL A 112 -2.64 -5.72 -3.75
N HIS A 113 -3.36 -6.74 -4.24
CA HIS A 113 -3.10 -7.30 -5.57
C HIS A 113 -3.50 -6.32 -6.68
N ALA A 114 -2.53 -5.82 -7.47
CA ALA A 114 -2.71 -4.77 -8.48
C ALA A 114 -3.88 -4.98 -9.45
N GLY A 115 -4.28 -6.22 -9.72
CA GLY A 115 -5.43 -6.55 -10.57
C GLY A 115 -6.83 -6.35 -9.95
N VAL A 116 -6.97 -6.12 -8.64
CA VAL A 116 -8.28 -6.02 -7.94
C VAL A 116 -8.67 -4.56 -7.68
N THR A 117 -9.87 -4.14 -8.11
CA THR A 117 -10.41 -2.79 -7.89
C THR A 117 -11.38 -2.72 -6.72
N GLN A 118 -12.07 -3.81 -6.41
CA GLN A 118 -13.06 -3.91 -5.36
C GLN A 118 -13.15 -5.35 -4.89
N ILE A 119 -13.45 -5.56 -3.61
CA ILE A 119 -13.77 -6.86 -3.04
C ILE A 119 -15.06 -6.74 -2.23
N GLN A 120 -16.01 -7.64 -2.48
CA GLN A 120 -17.13 -7.90 -1.58
C GLN A 120 -16.83 -9.17 -0.80
N ILE A 121 -17.06 -9.15 0.51
CA ILE A 121 -16.80 -10.26 1.42
C ILE A 121 -18.04 -10.48 2.29
N VAL A 122 -18.58 -11.69 2.22
CA VAL A 122 -19.62 -12.18 3.13
C VAL A 122 -19.01 -13.29 4.00
N ILE A 123 -19.10 -13.14 5.31
CA ILE A 123 -18.62 -14.12 6.29
C ILE A 123 -19.76 -14.51 7.22
N GLU A 124 -20.08 -15.79 7.28
CA GLU A 124 -21.22 -16.30 8.05
C GLU A 124 -20.80 -17.39 9.05
N LYS A 125 -21.30 -17.32 10.28
CA LYS A 125 -21.29 -18.42 11.24
C LYS A 125 -22.50 -19.33 11.01
N LEU A 126 -22.26 -20.63 10.85
CA LEU A 126 -23.31 -21.62 10.56
C LEU A 126 -23.90 -22.29 11.79
N ASP A 127 -23.20 -22.24 12.93
CA ASP A 127 -23.53 -23.08 14.09
C ASP A 127 -24.29 -22.33 15.20
N ARG A 128 -24.50 -21.02 15.05
CA ARG A 128 -25.00 -20.17 16.15
C ARG A 128 -26.51 -19.99 16.19
N VAL A 129 -27.18 -20.05 15.03
CA VAL A 129 -28.63 -19.88 14.90
C VAL A 129 -29.16 -20.79 13.80
N PRO A 130 -30.46 -21.15 13.79
CA PRO A 130 -31.08 -21.75 12.62
C PRO A 130 -30.92 -20.81 11.41
N GLY A 131 -30.16 -21.25 10.40
CA GLY A 131 -29.75 -20.42 9.27
C GLY A 131 -28.29 -19.99 9.39
N SER A 132 -27.99 -18.76 8.96
CA SER A 132 -26.65 -18.18 9.03
C SER A 132 -26.73 -16.75 9.59
N LEU A 133 -25.68 -16.36 10.33
CA LEU A 133 -25.50 -14.99 10.81
C LEU A 133 -24.09 -14.54 10.44
N GLY A 134 -23.95 -13.35 9.89
CA GLY A 134 -22.68 -12.91 9.35
C GLY A 134 -22.53 -11.42 9.15
N VAL A 135 -21.43 -11.05 8.49
CA VAL A 135 -21.14 -9.70 8.02
C VAL A 135 -21.04 -9.71 6.50
N ASP A 136 -21.45 -8.61 5.87
CA ASP A 136 -21.30 -8.35 4.43
C ASP A 136 -20.63 -6.98 4.30
N ILE A 137 -19.41 -6.97 3.75
CA ILE A 137 -18.65 -5.75 3.52
C ILE A 137 -18.25 -5.63 2.07
N THR A 138 -18.28 -4.41 1.56
CA THR A 138 -17.67 -4.06 0.28
C THR A 138 -16.55 -3.07 0.54
N ARG A 139 -15.36 -3.38 0.04
CA ARG A 139 -14.20 -2.49 0.09
C ARG A 139 -13.74 -2.24 -1.32
N HIS A 140 -13.57 -0.97 -1.64
CA HIS A 140 -12.91 -0.58 -2.87
C HIS A 140 -11.43 -0.47 -2.58
N ARG A 141 -10.60 -0.79 -3.57
CA ARG A 141 -9.24 -0.26 -3.58
C ARG A 141 -9.37 1.24 -3.33
N PRO A 142 -8.62 1.82 -2.37
CA PRO A 142 -8.63 3.25 -2.14
C PRO A 142 -8.51 3.93 -3.50
N ARG A 143 -9.54 4.68 -3.88
CA ARG A 143 -9.54 5.38 -5.15
C ARG A 143 -8.56 6.52 -5.02
N THR A 144 -7.27 6.23 -5.13
CA THR A 144 -6.34 7.20 -5.67
C THR A 144 -6.99 7.59 -6.99
N ILE A 145 -7.31 8.88 -7.16
CA ILE A 145 -7.63 9.40 -8.48
C ILE A 145 -6.33 9.22 -9.28
N VAL A 146 -6.13 8.03 -9.82
CA VAL A 146 -5.22 7.79 -10.91
C VAL A 146 -6.01 8.29 -12.11
N SER A 147 -5.91 9.59 -12.37
CA SER A 147 -6.22 10.09 -13.70
C SER A 147 -5.28 9.37 -14.65
N ASP A 148 -5.87 8.70 -15.63
CA ASP A 148 -5.17 8.21 -16.81
C ASP A 148 -4.21 9.29 -17.33
N LEU A 149 -2.96 8.90 -17.57
CA LEU A 149 -2.00 9.52 -18.48
C LEU A 149 -1.94 11.06 -18.48
N ALA A 150 -1.59 11.65 -17.34
CA ALA A 150 -0.88 12.93 -17.28
C ALA A 150 0.19 12.84 -16.18
N PRO A 151 1.39 13.42 -16.35
CA PRO A 151 2.37 13.49 -15.27
C PRO A 151 1.69 14.10 -14.04
N ALA A 152 1.86 13.47 -12.88
CA ALA A 152 1.28 13.96 -11.62
C ALA A 152 1.67 15.43 -11.43
N THR A 153 0.72 16.33 -11.63
CA THR A 153 0.87 17.73 -11.24
C THR A 153 0.68 17.79 -9.74
N PHE A 154 1.75 17.49 -9.02
CA PHE A 154 1.85 17.92 -7.63
C PHE A 154 1.77 19.45 -7.61
N VAL A 155 1.06 20.01 -6.63
CA VAL A 155 1.03 21.47 -6.42
C VAL A 155 2.45 22.00 -6.16
N SER A 156 3.31 21.15 -5.59
CA SER A 156 4.73 21.37 -5.39
C SER A 156 5.49 20.05 -5.60
N ALA A 157 6.69 20.11 -6.18
CA ALA A 157 7.47 18.90 -6.46
C ALA A 157 7.70 18.08 -5.17
N PRO A 158 7.54 16.75 -5.21
CA PRO A 158 7.80 15.89 -4.04
C PRO A 158 9.27 15.99 -3.64
N ARG A 159 9.53 15.86 -2.34
CA ARG A 159 10.86 15.99 -1.75
C ARG A 159 11.16 14.83 -0.82
N LEU A 160 12.44 14.49 -0.75
CA LEU A 160 12.98 13.64 0.30
C LEU A 160 13.70 14.52 1.30
N ALA A 161 13.58 14.22 2.59
CA ALA A 161 14.41 14.82 3.62
C ALA A 161 15.12 13.74 4.42
N VAL A 162 16.45 13.83 4.54
CA VAL A 162 17.24 12.97 5.41
C VAL A 162 17.54 13.69 6.71
N ILE A 163 17.28 13.03 7.83
CA ILE A 163 17.41 13.59 9.18
C ILE A 163 18.60 12.93 9.86
N SER A 164 19.58 13.76 10.23
CA SER A 164 20.75 13.29 11.00
C SER A 164 20.34 12.84 12.41
N GLN A 165 21.17 12.01 13.02
CA GLN A 165 20.96 11.55 14.40
C GLN A 165 20.91 12.71 15.41
N ALA A 166 21.74 13.73 15.21
CA ALA A 166 21.75 14.92 16.06
C ALA A 166 20.43 15.68 15.95
N THR A 167 19.90 15.83 14.73
CA THR A 167 18.60 16.49 14.50
C THR A 167 17.44 15.68 15.05
N LEU A 168 17.46 14.34 14.92
CA LEU A 168 16.44 13.46 15.50
C LEU A 168 16.32 13.64 17.02
N ALA A 169 17.46 13.86 17.69
CA ALA A 169 17.53 14.10 19.14
C ALA A 169 17.21 15.55 19.55
N ALA A 170 17.17 16.50 18.61
CA ALA A 170 17.04 17.92 18.90
C ALA A 170 15.60 18.27 19.37
N PRO A 171 15.44 19.09 20.43
CA PRO A 171 14.12 19.34 21.02
C PRO A 171 13.14 20.02 20.05
N ASP A 172 13.65 20.84 19.13
CA ASP A 172 12.96 21.60 18.09
C ASP A 172 12.58 20.78 16.84
N LEU A 173 12.83 19.46 16.82
CA LEU A 173 12.50 18.59 15.69
C LEU A 173 11.06 18.75 15.19
N PRO A 174 10.00 18.76 16.04
CA PRO A 174 8.61 18.90 15.55
C PRO A 174 8.38 20.20 14.77
N ASP A 175 8.98 21.31 15.20
CA ASP A 175 8.85 22.60 14.53
C ASP A 175 9.54 22.58 13.15
N ARG A 176 10.71 21.93 13.07
CA ARG A 176 11.43 21.72 11.80
C ARG A 176 10.64 20.82 10.84
N LEU A 177 10.01 19.75 11.34
CA LEU A 177 9.16 18.88 10.54
C LEU A 177 7.93 19.61 10.00
N ALA A 178 7.30 20.46 10.82
CA ALA A 178 6.18 21.30 10.40
C ALA A 178 6.60 22.27 9.28
N ALA A 179 7.73 22.97 9.44
CA ALA A 179 8.27 23.88 8.42
C ALA A 179 8.59 23.14 7.11
N LEU A 180 9.14 21.92 7.19
CA LEU A 180 9.35 21.09 6.01
C LEU A 180 8.04 20.73 5.32
N ALA A 181 7.01 20.34 6.07
CA ALA A 181 5.73 19.90 5.51
C ALA A 181 5.03 21.01 4.69
N GLU A 182 5.23 22.29 5.04
CA GLU A 182 4.70 23.44 4.30
C GLU A 182 5.25 23.52 2.86
N GLY A 183 6.46 23.01 2.62
CA GLY A 183 7.10 23.06 1.31
C GLY A 183 6.56 22.05 0.28
N GLY A 184 5.60 21.18 0.65
CA GLY A 184 5.02 20.17 -0.23
C GLY A 184 5.24 18.72 0.19
N PRO A 185 4.77 17.75 -0.63
CA PRO A 185 4.84 16.32 -0.36
C PRO A 185 6.24 15.86 0.05
N LEU A 186 6.30 15.08 1.13
CA LEU A 186 7.55 14.80 1.83
C LEU A 186 7.65 13.34 2.24
N ILE A 187 8.80 12.73 1.94
CA ILE A 187 9.24 11.47 2.55
C ILE A 187 10.44 11.76 3.44
N LEU A 188 10.38 11.28 4.68
CA LEU A 188 11.43 11.37 5.67
C LEU A 188 12.28 10.09 5.66
N CYS A 189 13.59 10.27 5.59
CA CYS A 189 14.59 9.24 5.79
C CYS A 189 15.37 9.57 7.06
N VAL A 190 15.61 8.59 7.93
CA VAL A 190 16.25 8.85 9.23
C VAL A 190 17.57 8.13 9.28
N ASP A 191 18.65 8.88 9.51
CA ASP A 191 19.96 8.29 9.71
C ASP A 191 20.07 7.61 11.08
N ALA A 192 20.97 6.63 11.16
CA ALA A 192 21.19 5.79 12.32
C ALA A 192 22.69 5.55 12.51
N PRO A 193 23.15 5.34 13.76
CA PRO A 193 24.55 5.04 14.00
C PRO A 193 24.94 3.74 13.31
N ALA A 194 26.12 3.71 12.69
CA ALA A 194 26.68 2.49 12.17
C ALA A 194 26.75 1.44 13.30
N MET A 195 26.21 0.25 13.04
CA MET A 195 26.32 -0.84 13.98
C MET A 195 27.76 -1.36 13.96
N PRO A 196 28.38 -1.63 15.12
CA PRO A 196 29.71 -2.21 15.15
C PRO A 196 29.70 -3.56 14.42
N GLU A 197 30.74 -3.83 13.63
CA GLU A 197 30.90 -5.12 12.97
C GLU A 197 30.97 -6.22 14.03
N ALA A 198 29.91 -7.03 14.12
CA ALA A 198 29.78 -8.06 15.14
C ALA A 198 30.39 -9.41 14.70
N GLY A 199 31.22 -9.42 13.65
CA GLY A 199 31.77 -10.65 13.06
C GLY A 199 30.71 -11.56 12.42
N LEU A 200 29.52 -11.02 12.13
CA LEU A 200 28.43 -11.75 11.50
C LEU A 200 28.69 -11.98 10.00
N PRO A 201 28.09 -13.00 9.38
CA PRO A 201 28.09 -13.12 7.93
C PRO A 201 27.54 -11.85 7.27
N VAL A 202 28.18 -11.38 6.19
CA VAL A 202 27.84 -10.11 5.51
C VAL A 202 26.33 -9.94 5.23
N PRO A 203 25.58 -10.96 4.75
CA PRO A 203 24.14 -10.81 4.52
C PRO A 203 23.32 -10.58 5.81
N VAL A 204 23.79 -11.10 6.94
CA VAL A 204 23.16 -10.93 8.25
C VAL A 204 23.48 -9.57 8.83
N GLN A 205 24.76 -9.15 8.79
CA GLN A 205 25.16 -7.80 9.21
C GLN A 205 24.37 -6.73 8.45
N ARG A 206 24.24 -6.89 7.12
CA ARG A 206 23.44 -6.01 6.27
C ARG A 206 21.98 -5.85 6.74
N ARG A 207 21.36 -6.94 7.21
CA ARG A 207 19.99 -6.90 7.77
C ARG A 207 19.95 -6.18 9.11
N VAL A 208 20.94 -6.38 9.97
CA VAL A 208 21.07 -5.67 11.25
C VAL A 208 21.22 -4.16 11.00
N ASP A 209 22.03 -3.77 10.01
CA ASP A 209 22.23 -2.37 9.64
C ASP A 209 20.91 -1.75 9.13
N LEU A 210 20.17 -2.44 8.26
CA LEU A 210 18.85 -1.98 7.80
C LEU A 210 17.84 -1.80 8.94
N LEU A 211 17.79 -2.74 9.88
CA LEU A 211 16.93 -2.66 11.07
C LEU A 211 17.29 -1.47 11.97
N SER A 212 18.54 -1.02 11.98
CA SER A 212 18.95 0.16 12.75
C SER A 212 18.26 1.44 12.23
N TYR A 213 18.09 1.56 10.91
CA TYR A 213 17.38 2.65 10.26
C TYR A 213 15.87 2.60 10.51
N GLU A 214 15.27 1.39 10.52
CA GLU A 214 13.86 1.25 10.89
C GLU A 214 13.58 1.62 12.34
N GLN A 215 14.48 1.24 13.25
CA GLN A 215 14.38 1.70 14.64
C GLN A 215 14.46 3.23 14.73
N ALA A 216 15.30 3.88 13.92
CA ALA A 216 15.38 5.33 13.86
C ALA A 216 14.09 5.96 13.30
N ALA A 217 13.48 5.34 12.28
CA ALA A 217 12.17 5.74 11.76
C ALA A 217 11.07 5.69 12.84
N TRP A 218 11.01 4.61 13.62
CA TRP A 218 10.07 4.49 14.74
C TRP A 218 10.35 5.49 15.87
N ARG A 219 11.61 5.81 16.15
CA ARG A 219 11.96 6.90 17.09
C ARG A 219 11.44 8.24 16.61
N LEU A 220 11.53 8.53 15.31
CA LEU A 220 10.98 9.76 14.74
C LEU A 220 9.46 9.80 14.86
N ALA A 221 8.76 8.73 14.49
CA ALA A 221 7.29 8.65 14.61
C ALA A 221 6.81 8.76 16.06
N ALA A 222 7.61 8.34 17.04
CA ALA A 222 7.31 8.56 18.46
C ALA A 222 7.42 10.04 18.89
N ARG A 223 8.14 10.88 18.14
CA ARG A 223 8.29 12.31 18.43
C ARG A 223 7.25 13.19 17.76
N ASP A 224 6.65 12.72 16.69
CA ASP A 224 5.60 13.44 15.95
C ASP A 224 4.54 12.45 15.43
N ALA A 225 3.31 12.59 15.94
CA ALA A 225 2.20 11.71 15.59
C ALA A 225 1.72 11.86 14.13
N SER A 226 2.13 12.92 13.42
CA SER A 226 1.83 13.10 12.00
C SER A 226 2.70 12.22 11.09
N CYS A 227 3.80 11.69 11.62
CA CYS A 227 4.76 10.87 10.89
C CYS A 227 4.35 9.40 10.91
N VAL A 228 4.12 8.82 9.73
CA VAL A 228 3.72 7.42 9.60
C VAL A 228 4.83 6.60 8.96
N VAL A 229 5.27 5.55 9.67
CA VAL A 229 6.30 4.64 9.17
C VAL A 229 5.71 3.74 8.11
N VAL A 230 6.35 3.67 6.94
CA VAL A 230 5.94 2.87 5.78
C VAL A 230 7.14 2.13 5.21
N ASP A 231 6.94 0.91 4.74
CA ASP A 231 8.03 0.03 4.29
C ASP A 231 7.96 -0.35 2.80
N SER A 232 6.92 0.11 2.10
CA SER A 232 6.67 -0.25 0.71
C SER A 232 6.62 0.97 -0.22
N ARG A 233 7.01 0.75 -1.48
CA ARG A 233 6.93 1.78 -2.53
C ARG A 233 5.50 2.30 -2.71
N THR A 234 4.52 1.40 -2.70
CA THR A 234 3.11 1.75 -2.92
C THR A 234 2.59 2.66 -1.80
N GLU A 235 2.99 2.44 -0.56
CA GLU A 235 2.61 3.31 0.57
C GLU A 235 3.32 4.65 0.52
N LEU A 236 4.61 4.70 0.14
CA LEU A 236 5.31 5.96 -0.09
C LEU A 236 4.66 6.79 -1.19
N ASP A 237 4.33 6.16 -2.33
CA ASP A 237 3.60 6.80 -3.44
C ASP A 237 2.21 7.28 -2.99
N TRP A 238 1.52 6.52 -2.14
CA TRP A 238 0.23 6.91 -1.57
C TRP A 238 0.39 8.11 -0.63
N GLY A 239 1.37 8.09 0.27
CA GLY A 239 1.60 9.16 1.23
C GLY A 239 1.90 10.49 0.56
N LEU A 240 2.77 10.48 -0.46
CA LEU A 240 3.06 11.66 -1.28
C LEU A 240 1.81 12.26 -1.95
N ARG A 241 0.89 11.43 -2.43
CA ARG A 241 -0.33 11.89 -3.11
C ARG A 241 -1.40 12.43 -2.15
N ASN A 242 -1.40 11.98 -0.90
CA ASN A 242 -2.40 12.35 0.09
C ASN A 242 -1.89 13.38 1.12
N GLY A 243 -0.66 13.87 0.95
CA GLY A 243 -0.05 14.85 1.87
C GLY A 243 0.29 14.27 3.24
N GLN A 244 0.44 12.95 3.35
CA GLN A 244 0.88 12.28 4.57
C GLN A 244 2.40 12.35 4.66
N ILE A 245 2.92 12.69 5.85
CA ILE A 245 4.35 12.65 6.13
C ILE A 245 4.75 11.18 6.34
N SER A 246 5.40 10.61 5.32
CA SER A 246 5.82 9.21 5.35
C SER A 246 7.25 9.10 5.84
N VAL A 247 7.51 8.22 6.80
CA VAL A 247 8.86 7.88 7.28
C VAL A 247 9.26 6.54 6.70
N TRP A 248 10.34 6.50 5.93
CA TRP A 248 10.71 5.30 5.22
C TRP A 248 11.43 4.28 6.11
N ALA A 249 10.87 3.07 6.20
CA ALA A 249 11.49 1.87 6.74
C ALA A 249 12.13 1.05 5.59
N PRO A 250 13.47 0.99 5.48
CA PRO A 250 14.10 0.56 4.23
C PRO A 250 14.18 -0.95 4.00
N SER A 251 14.03 -1.82 5.01
CA SER A 251 14.44 -3.22 4.87
C SER A 251 13.68 -3.94 3.77
N LYS A 252 12.36 -3.80 3.73
CA LYS A 252 11.52 -4.47 2.75
C LYS A 252 11.90 -4.06 1.32
N MET A 253 11.90 -2.77 1.02
CA MET A 253 12.26 -2.26 -0.31
C MET A 253 13.69 -2.63 -0.73
N VAL A 254 14.66 -2.56 0.18
CA VAL A 254 16.08 -2.85 -0.15
C VAL A 254 16.34 -4.35 -0.32
N VAL A 255 15.63 -5.21 0.42
CA VAL A 255 15.74 -6.67 0.30
C VAL A 255 14.99 -7.18 -0.93
N ASP A 256 13.83 -6.61 -1.25
CA ASP A 256 13.00 -7.01 -2.40
C ASP A 256 13.54 -6.46 -3.74
N ALA A 257 14.47 -5.49 -3.70
CA ALA A 257 15.02 -4.86 -4.89
C ALA A 257 15.86 -5.84 -5.73
N ARG A 258 15.38 -6.10 -6.95
CA ARG A 258 16.03 -7.01 -7.91
C ARG A 258 17.14 -6.35 -8.73
N GLU A 259 17.10 -5.02 -8.89
CA GLU A 259 18.02 -4.25 -9.72
C GLU A 259 18.48 -2.97 -9.00
N ASN A 260 19.75 -2.60 -9.19
CA ASN A 260 20.36 -1.35 -8.72
C ASN A 260 20.28 -1.08 -7.21
N ALA A 261 19.96 -2.08 -6.38
CA ALA A 261 20.04 -1.96 -4.93
C ALA A 261 21.49 -1.70 -4.50
N PRO A 262 21.76 -0.82 -3.52
CA PRO A 262 23.11 -0.63 -2.99
C PRO A 262 23.69 -1.95 -2.48
N SER A 263 24.79 -2.38 -3.10
CA SER A 263 25.46 -3.67 -2.85
C SER A 263 26.58 -3.59 -1.81
N GLY A 264 26.96 -2.38 -1.39
CA GLY A 264 27.94 -2.12 -0.33
C GLY A 264 27.34 -2.10 1.08
N PRO A 265 28.13 -1.65 2.08
CA PRO A 265 27.62 -1.34 3.41
C PRO A 265 26.40 -0.43 3.32
N VAL A 266 25.34 -0.78 4.04
CA VAL A 266 24.08 -0.03 3.96
C VAL A 266 24.22 1.23 4.78
N SER A 267 24.06 2.38 4.13
CA SER A 267 24.03 3.69 4.76
C SER A 267 22.89 4.54 4.21
N MET A 268 22.34 5.47 5.00
CA MET A 268 21.38 6.45 4.46
C MET A 268 21.99 7.32 3.36
N ALA A 269 23.32 7.55 3.41
CA ALA A 269 24.06 8.22 2.34
C ALA A 269 23.89 7.57 0.97
N MET A 270 23.82 6.23 0.93
CA MET A 270 23.61 5.45 -0.28
C MET A 270 22.13 5.16 -0.58
N LEU A 271 21.34 4.94 0.47
CA LEU A 271 19.93 4.54 0.34
C LEU A 271 19.04 5.70 -0.12
N VAL A 272 19.30 6.94 0.32
CA VAL A 272 18.46 8.10 -0.01
C VAL A 272 18.52 8.44 -1.51
N PRO A 273 19.70 8.55 -2.15
CA PRO A 273 19.79 8.78 -3.59
C PRO A 273 19.23 7.62 -4.42
N TRP A 274 19.38 6.37 -3.94
CA TRP A 274 18.72 5.22 -4.54
C TRP A 274 17.19 5.35 -4.48
N LEU A 275 16.62 5.64 -3.31
CA LEU A 275 15.18 5.83 -3.15
C LEU A 275 14.66 6.98 -4.01
N ALA A 276 15.39 8.10 -4.06
CA ALA A 276 15.05 9.25 -4.88
C ALA A 276 14.84 8.85 -6.35
N ARG A 277 15.74 8.02 -6.89
CA ARG A 277 15.61 7.50 -8.26
C ARG A 277 14.46 6.51 -8.41
N GLN A 278 14.23 5.63 -7.44
CA GLN A 278 13.10 4.70 -7.46
C GLN A 278 11.75 5.43 -7.48
N MET A 279 11.66 6.55 -6.77
CA MET A 279 10.47 7.39 -6.63
C MET A 279 10.38 8.53 -7.67
N ALA A 280 11.38 8.68 -8.55
CA ALA A 280 11.53 9.80 -9.48
C ALA A 280 11.46 11.20 -8.79
N ILE A 281 12.05 11.30 -7.60
CA ILE A 281 12.15 12.53 -6.80
C ILE A 281 13.50 13.19 -7.08
N GLY A 282 13.47 14.42 -7.61
CA GLY A 282 14.68 15.16 -7.96
C GLY A 282 15.30 15.96 -6.81
N LYS A 283 14.52 16.28 -5.76
CA LYS A 283 14.92 17.20 -4.69
C LYS A 283 15.10 16.47 -3.35
N ILE A 284 16.27 16.64 -2.74
CA ILE A 284 16.64 16.06 -1.45
C ILE A 284 17.06 17.18 -0.50
N LEU A 285 16.56 17.14 0.73
CA LEU A 285 16.90 18.04 1.82
C LEU A 285 17.72 17.28 2.87
N THR A 286 18.75 17.91 3.44
CA THR A 286 19.54 17.33 4.54
C THR A 286 19.35 18.16 5.79
N LEU A 287 18.83 17.54 6.86
CA LEU A 287 18.64 18.18 8.16
C LEU A 287 19.75 17.75 9.12
N GLY A 288 20.76 18.61 9.25
CA GLY A 288 22.02 18.31 9.93
C GLY A 288 23.01 17.57 9.03
N THR A 289 24.10 17.09 9.62
CA THR A 289 25.25 16.58 8.86
C THR A 289 25.03 15.15 8.36
N VAL A 290 24.54 15.00 7.13
CA VAL A 290 24.50 13.73 6.38
C VAL A 290 25.11 13.94 5.00
N ALA A 291 26.26 13.33 4.73
CA ALA A 291 26.92 13.40 3.44
C ALA A 291 26.38 12.30 2.51
N LEU A 292 25.56 12.68 1.54
CA LEU A 292 24.98 11.74 0.56
C LEU A 292 26.01 11.34 -0.51
N GLU A 293 25.93 10.10 -0.98
CA GLU A 293 26.80 9.52 -2.00
C GLU A 293 26.05 9.44 -3.35
N ASP A 294 26.75 9.50 -4.48
CA ASP A 294 26.13 9.33 -5.81
C ASP A 294 24.89 10.24 -6.05
N THR A 295 25.05 11.54 -5.82
CA THR A 295 23.98 12.55 -5.95
C THR A 295 23.81 13.09 -7.39
N ALA A 296 24.39 12.41 -8.39
CA ALA A 296 24.34 12.85 -9.78
C ALA A 296 22.89 12.99 -10.28
N GLY A 297 22.55 14.19 -10.77
CA GLY A 297 21.19 14.49 -11.25
C GLY A 297 20.15 14.79 -10.16
N LEU A 298 20.58 14.91 -8.90
CA LEU A 298 19.73 15.24 -7.76
C LEU A 298 20.07 16.64 -7.23
N ASP A 299 19.05 17.44 -6.91
CA ASP A 299 19.17 18.74 -6.24
C ASP A 299 19.20 18.52 -4.72
N VAL A 300 20.39 18.59 -4.13
CA VAL A 300 20.61 18.38 -2.69
C VAL A 300 20.80 19.72 -2.00
N GLN A 301 19.96 20.03 -1.03
CA GLN A 301 20.00 21.28 -0.26
C GLN A 301 20.13 20.99 1.24
N ALA A 302 21.02 21.71 1.91
CA ALA A 302 21.08 21.70 3.37
C ALA A 302 20.01 22.63 3.94
N ASP A 303 19.27 22.13 4.91
CA ASP A 303 18.27 22.88 5.67
C ASP A 303 18.76 22.94 7.13
N ASP A 304 19.60 23.95 7.41
CA ASP A 304 20.25 24.17 8.71
C ASP A 304 19.27 24.73 9.74
#